data_AF-A0A0K0DLY2-F1
#
_entry.id   AF-A0A0K0DLY2-F1
#
_cell.length_a   1.000
_cell.length_b   1.000
_cell.length_c   1.000
_cell.angle_alpha   90.00
_cell.angle_beta   90.00
_cell.angle_gamma   90.00
#
_symmetry.space_group_name_H-M   'P 1'
#
loop_
_entity.id
_entity.type
_entity.pdbx_description
1 polymer ?
#
loop_
_entity_poly.entity_id
_entity_poly.type
_entity_poly.pdbx_seq_one_letter_code
_entity_poly.pdbx_strand_id
1 'polypeptide(L)'
;MDHSQLMAEMPEIEKMTAQERIALAKERRREQLRRWEERDRSLPPARPRRQRLRFSPEVALLEATGRADAVEVERLLREGANPNSHNEDGLTPLHQCAIDDNQQVNYRYYVDTSSTA
;
A
#
# COMPACT_ATOMS: atom_id res chain seq x y z
N MET A 1 23.69 -15.58 -0.20
CA MET A 1 23.71 -17.01 0.14
C MET A 1 22.96 -17.70 -0.97
N ASP A 2 23.61 -18.65 -1.63
CA ASP A 2 23.01 -19.39 -2.73
C ASP A 2 22.27 -20.64 -2.21
N HIS A 3 21.33 -21.17 -3.00
CA HIS A 3 20.53 -22.33 -2.63
C HIS A 3 21.40 -23.57 -2.34
N SER A 4 22.48 -23.74 -3.10
CA SER A 4 23.47 -24.82 -2.92
C SER A 4 24.12 -24.80 -1.52
N GLN A 5 24.47 -23.62 -1.02
CA GLN A 5 25.07 -23.43 0.31
C GLN A 5 24.07 -23.73 1.42
N LEU A 6 22.81 -23.31 1.26
CA LEU A 6 21.75 -23.61 2.22
C LEU A 6 21.53 -25.12 2.36
N MET A 7 21.54 -25.86 1.25
CA MET A 7 21.39 -27.33 1.26
C MET A 7 22.57 -28.03 1.92
N ALA A 8 23.80 -27.54 1.71
CA ALA A 8 24.99 -28.09 2.35
C ALA A 8 24.99 -27.93 3.88
N GLU A 9 24.34 -26.87 4.39
CA GLU A 9 24.27 -26.57 5.82
C GLU A 9 23.11 -27.29 6.54
N MET A 10 22.15 -27.88 5.81
CA MET A 10 20.97 -28.55 6.38
C MET A 10 21.30 -29.63 7.41
N PRO A 11 22.26 -30.56 7.17
CA PRO A 11 22.58 -31.61 8.14
C PRO A 11 23.15 -31.08 9.46
N GLU A 12 23.80 -29.92 9.44
CA GLU A 12 24.34 -29.29 10.66
C GLU A 12 23.23 -28.55 11.42
N ILE A 13 22.30 -27.90 10.71
CA ILE A 13 21.12 -27.25 11.31
C ILE A 13 20.23 -28.28 12.01
N GLU A 14 20.10 -29.49 11.46
CA GLU A 14 19.33 -30.58 12.06
C GLU A 14 19.88 -31.05 13.41
N LYS A 15 21.19 -30.88 13.66
CA LYS A 15 21.83 -31.21 14.94
C LYS A 15 21.67 -30.11 15.99
N MET A 16 21.38 -28.88 15.58
CA MET A 16 21.23 -27.73 16.48
C MET A 16 19.94 -27.82 17.30
N THR A 17 19.99 -27.32 18.53
CA THR A 17 18.81 -27.12 19.38
C THR A 17 17.90 -26.02 18.82
N ALA A 18 16.65 -25.97 19.27
CA ALA A 18 15.70 -24.95 18.83
C ALA A 18 16.21 -23.52 19.10
N GLN A 19 16.88 -23.29 20.23
CA GLN A 19 17.42 -21.98 20.59
C GLN A 19 18.56 -21.54 19.64
N GLU A 20 19.47 -22.46 19.32
CA GLU A 20 20.58 -22.20 18.40
C GLU A 20 20.08 -21.95 16.98
N ARG A 21 19.06 -22.70 16.51
CA ARG A 21 18.41 -22.44 15.21
C ARG A 21 17.78 -21.05 15.15
N ILE A 22 17.11 -20.62 16.22
CA ILE A 22 16.52 -19.28 16.32
C ILE A 22 17.61 -18.20 16.31
N ALA A 23 18.71 -18.40 17.04
CA ALA A 23 19.84 -17.47 17.06
C ALA A 23 20.47 -17.33 15.66
N LEU A 24 20.73 -18.46 14.99
CA LEU A 24 21.25 -18.49 13.63
C LEU A 24 20.31 -17.81 12.63
N ALA A 25 19.00 -18.03 12.73
CA ALA A 25 18.01 -17.37 11.87
C ALA A 25 18.01 -15.83 12.06
N LYS A 26 18.13 -15.36 13.30
CA LYS A 26 18.24 -13.92 13.61
C LYS A 26 19.51 -13.32 13.02
N GLU A 27 20.65 -14.01 13.16
CA GLU A 27 21.91 -13.56 12.59
C GLU A 27 21.86 -13.48 11.06
N ARG A 28 21.35 -14.52 10.40
CA ARG A 28 21.17 -14.53 8.94
C ARG A 28 20.24 -13.40 8.48
N ARG A 29 19.16 -13.13 9.20
CA ARG A 29 18.27 -12.01 8.90
C ARG A 29 19.00 -10.67 9.03
N ARG A 30 19.83 -10.50 10.05
CA ARG A 30 20.65 -9.29 10.24
C ARG A 30 21.60 -9.08 9.07
N GLU A 31 22.31 -10.12 8.64
CA GLU A 31 23.18 -10.03 7.46
C GLU A 31 22.43 -9.73 6.17
N GLN A 32 21.28 -10.38 5.96
CA GLN A 32 20.44 -10.14 4.79
C GLN A 32 20.02 -8.68 4.69
N LEU A 33 19.58 -8.08 5.80
CA LEU A 33 19.17 -6.67 5.85
C LEU A 33 20.35 -5.73 5.58
N ARG A 34 21.53 -6.01 6.15
CA ARG A 34 22.75 -5.23 5.88
C ARG A 34 23.11 -5.26 4.38
N ARG A 35 23.13 -6.45 3.76
CA ARG A 35 23.41 -6.58 2.31
C ARG A 35 22.35 -5.88 1.47
N TRP A 36 21.08 -5.91 1.91
CA TRP A 36 19.99 -5.19 1.24
C TRP A 36 20.20 -3.68 1.30
N GLU A 37 20.57 -3.13 2.45
CA GLU A 37 20.85 -1.70 2.63
C GLU A 37 22.05 -1.24 1.80
N GLU A 38 23.15 -1.98 1.82
CA GLU A 38 24.33 -1.70 1.00
C GLU A 38 23.98 -1.70 -0.50
N ARG A 39 23.18 -2.69 -0.93
CA ARG A 39 22.68 -2.75 -2.31
C ARG A 39 21.81 -1.55 -2.63
N ASP A 40 20.84 -1.22 -1.78
CA ASP A 40 19.92 -0.10 -1.98
C ASP A 40 20.69 1.22 -2.13
N ARG A 41 21.70 1.44 -1.29
CA ARG A 41 22.61 2.59 -1.36
C ARG A 41 23.42 2.63 -2.67
N SER A 42 23.78 1.46 -3.21
CA SER A 42 24.55 1.36 -4.46
C SER A 42 23.69 1.48 -5.73
N LEU A 43 22.37 1.34 -5.62
CA LEU A 43 21.48 1.42 -6.77
C LEU A 43 21.33 2.88 -7.23
N PRO A 44 21.33 3.13 -8.55
CA PRO A 44 21.01 4.45 -9.06
C PRO A 44 19.55 4.81 -8.75
N PRO A 45 19.20 6.11 -8.67
CA PRO A 45 17.83 6.53 -8.43
C PRO A 45 16.89 5.90 -9.45
N ALA A 46 15.73 5.46 -8.98
CA ALA A 46 14.74 4.82 -9.84
C ALA A 46 14.38 5.77 -10.99
N ARG A 47 14.46 5.27 -12.22
CA ARG A 47 14.04 6.03 -13.40
C ARG A 47 12.54 6.36 -13.27
N PRO A 48 12.08 7.55 -13.68
CA PRO A 48 10.67 7.89 -13.66
C PRO A 48 9.90 6.85 -14.47
N ARG A 49 9.10 6.03 -13.79
CA ARG A 49 8.26 5.01 -14.42
C ARG A 49 6.97 5.67 -14.89
N ARG A 50 6.64 5.50 -16.18
CA ARG A 50 5.30 5.82 -16.66
C ARG A 50 4.31 4.88 -15.97
N GLN A 51 3.23 5.43 -15.42
CA GLN A 51 2.15 4.63 -14.85
C GLN A 51 1.52 3.79 -15.97
N ARG A 52 1.82 2.48 -15.99
CA ARG A 52 1.27 1.52 -16.94
C ARG A 52 -0.10 1.00 -16.51
N LEU A 53 -0.37 1.03 -15.21
CA LEU A 53 -1.62 0.61 -14.60
C LEU A 53 -2.34 1.85 -14.07
N ARG A 54 -3.61 1.99 -14.43
CA ARG A 54 -4.53 2.99 -13.88
C ARG A 54 -5.77 2.27 -13.40
N PHE A 55 -6.29 2.69 -12.26
CA PHE A 55 -7.61 2.29 -11.79
C PHE A 55 -8.66 3.25 -12.32
N SER A 56 -9.92 2.83 -12.33
CA SER A 56 -10.99 3.73 -12.71
C SER A 56 -11.13 4.86 -11.67
N PRO A 57 -11.59 6.05 -12.07
CA PRO A 57 -11.78 7.18 -11.16
C PRO A 57 -12.69 6.85 -9.97
N GLU A 58 -13.68 5.99 -10.16
CA GLU A 58 -14.65 5.58 -9.14
C GLU A 58 -13.99 4.74 -8.04
N VAL A 59 -13.13 3.79 -8.43
CA VAL A 59 -12.35 2.98 -7.48
C VAL A 59 -11.38 3.86 -6.71
N ALA A 60 -10.71 4.79 -7.40
CA ALA A 60 -9.80 5.74 -6.77
C ALA A 60 -10.53 6.66 -5.79
N LEU A 61 -11.76 7.07 -6.11
CA LEU A 61 -12.58 7.96 -5.27
C LEU A 61 -13.01 7.27 -3.98
N LEU A 62 -13.53 6.03 -4.06
CA LEU A 62 -13.87 5.22 -2.90
C LEU A 62 -12.68 5.01 -1.96
N GLU A 63 -11.51 4.70 -2.54
CA GLU A 63 -10.29 4.47 -1.77
C GLU A 63 -9.73 5.75 -1.13
N ALA A 64 -9.73 6.88 -1.86
CA ALA A 64 -9.32 8.17 -1.33
C ALA A 64 -10.22 8.62 -0.17
N THR A 65 -11.52 8.35 -0.24
CA THR A 65 -12.45 8.62 0.85
C THR A 65 -12.17 7.78 2.09
N GLY A 66 -11.93 6.47 1.95
CA GLY A 66 -11.58 5.59 3.07
C GLY A 66 -10.25 5.95 3.74
N ARG A 67 -9.32 6.61 3.02
CA ARG A 67 -8.07 7.16 3.59
C ARG A 67 -8.21 8.55 4.22
N ALA A 68 -9.37 9.17 4.12
CA ALA A 68 -9.59 10.56 4.48
C ALA A 68 -8.74 11.59 3.72
N ASP A 69 -8.39 11.30 2.47
CA ASP A 69 -7.61 12.22 1.64
C ASP A 69 -8.52 13.22 0.92
N ALA A 70 -8.86 14.31 1.61
CA ALA A 70 -9.76 15.33 1.08
C ALA A 70 -9.23 16.03 -0.18
N VAL A 71 -7.90 16.11 -0.35
CA VAL A 71 -7.29 16.77 -1.52
C VAL A 71 -7.43 15.88 -2.75
N GLU A 72 -7.18 14.58 -2.59
CA GLU A 72 -7.32 13.62 -3.68
C GLU A 72 -8.80 13.42 -4.06
N VAL A 73 -9.71 13.39 -3.08
CA VAL A 73 -11.16 13.34 -3.34
C VAL A 73 -11.61 14.54 -4.18
N GLU A 74 -11.23 15.77 -3.79
CA GLU A 74 -11.54 16.99 -4.53
C GLU A 74 -10.98 16.95 -5.97
N ARG A 75 -9.74 16.49 -6.13
CA ARG A 75 -9.11 16.34 -7.45
C ARG A 75 -9.89 15.36 -8.33
N LEU A 76 -10.25 14.19 -7.78
CA LEU A 76 -10.98 13.15 -8.51
C LEU A 76 -12.40 13.62 -8.90
N LEU A 77 -13.10 14.33 -8.02
CA LEU A 77 -14.41 14.91 -8.32
C LEU A 77 -14.31 15.96 -9.44
N ARG A 78 -13.30 16.83 -9.41
CA ARG A 78 -13.04 17.80 -10.49
C ARG A 78 -12.70 17.14 -11.83
N GLU A 79 -12.07 15.97 -11.79
CA GLU A 79 -11.76 15.17 -12.98
C GLU A 79 -12.97 14.36 -13.49
N GLY A 80 -14.13 14.48 -12.83
CA GLY A 80 -15.39 13.88 -13.26
C GLY A 80 -15.65 12.49 -12.70
N ALA A 81 -14.95 12.07 -11.64
CA ALA A 81 -15.27 10.83 -10.95
C ALA A 81 -16.70 10.90 -10.40
N ASN A 82 -17.53 9.89 -10.68
CA ASN A 82 -18.92 9.91 -10.25
C ASN A 82 -19.03 9.67 -8.72
N PRO A 83 -19.52 10.65 -7.95
CA PRO A 83 -19.62 10.58 -6.48
C PRO A 83 -20.62 9.52 -5.98
N ASN A 84 -21.54 9.09 -6.84
CA ASN A 84 -22.57 8.11 -6.51
C ASN A 84 -22.20 6.68 -6.93
N SER A 85 -20.98 6.47 -7.43
CA SER A 85 -20.48 5.13 -7.72
C SER A 85 -20.33 4.33 -6.44
N HIS A 86 -20.50 3.02 -6.52
CA HIS A 86 -20.46 2.16 -5.36
C HIS A 86 -19.58 0.92 -5.58
N ASN A 87 -19.11 0.33 -4.48
CA ASN A 87 -18.41 -0.95 -4.50
C ASN A 87 -19.39 -2.13 -4.69
N GLU A 88 -18.87 -3.36 -4.61
CA GLU A 88 -19.66 -4.60 -4.75
C GLU A 88 -20.76 -4.73 -3.67
N ASP A 89 -20.57 -4.11 -2.50
CA ASP A 89 -21.53 -4.10 -1.40
C ASP A 89 -22.60 -3.00 -1.54
N GLY A 90 -22.50 -2.13 -2.56
CA GLY A 90 -23.39 -0.99 -2.72
C GLY A 90 -23.00 0.25 -1.90
N LEU A 91 -21.82 0.27 -1.28
CA LEU A 91 -21.32 1.42 -0.53
C LEU A 91 -20.74 2.47 -1.48
N THR A 92 -21.26 3.69 -1.35
CA THR A 92 -20.75 4.88 -2.03
C THR A 92 -19.68 5.56 -1.18
N PRO A 93 -18.87 6.46 -1.75
CA PRO A 93 -17.96 7.28 -0.97
C PRO A 93 -18.63 8.00 0.21
N LEU A 94 -19.86 8.49 0.04
CA LEU A 94 -20.59 9.15 1.13
C LEU A 94 -20.92 8.19 2.28
N HIS A 95 -21.27 6.93 1.98
CA HIS A 95 -21.44 5.91 3.02
C HIS A 95 -20.13 5.71 3.80
N GLN A 96 -19.00 5.68 3.09
CA GLN A 96 -17.69 5.52 3.70
C GLN A 96 -17.31 6.70 4.60
N CYS A 97 -17.56 7.93 4.17
CA CYS A 97 -17.42 9.11 5.03
C CYS A 97 -18.21 8.99 6.34
N ALA A 98 -19.43 8.46 6.27
CA ALA A 98 -20.30 8.33 7.43
C ALA A 98 -19.85 7.21 8.38
N ILE A 99 -19.36 6.10 7.84
CA ILE A 99 -18.82 4.98 8.63
C ILE A 99 -17.55 5.40 9.37
N ASP A 100 -16.67 6.14 8.69
CA ASP A 100 -15.34 6.50 9.21
C ASP A 100 -15.33 7.83 10.00
N ASP A 101 -16.50 8.43 10.26
CA ASP A 101 -16.71 9.77 10.87
C ASP A 101 -15.82 10.87 10.25
N ASN A 102 -15.68 10.82 8.93
CA ASN A 102 -14.79 11.70 8.20
C ASN A 102 -15.50 12.96 7.72
N GLN A 103 -15.70 13.86 8.67
CA GLN A 103 -16.41 15.13 8.47
C GLN A 103 -15.77 15.99 7.36
N GLN A 104 -14.44 16.02 7.24
CA GLN A 104 -13.76 16.89 6.28
C GLN A 104 -14.02 16.50 4.83
N VAL A 105 -14.03 15.21 4.52
CA VAL A 105 -14.34 14.73 3.17
C VAL A 105 -15.84 14.92 2.89
N ASN A 106 -16.69 14.72 3.90
CA ASN A 106 -18.14 14.94 3.81
C ASN A 106 -18.49 16.39 3.43
N TYR A 107 -17.94 17.39 4.14
CA TYR A 107 -18.18 18.80 3.82
C TYR A 107 -17.70 19.17 2.41
N ARG A 108 -16.56 18.64 1.97
CA ARG A 108 -16.04 18.91 0.62
C ARG A 108 -16.90 18.27 -0.47
N TYR A 109 -17.37 17.05 -0.21
CA TYR A 109 -18.31 16.33 -1.07
C TYR A 109 -19.55 17.16 -1.37
N TYR A 110 -20.20 17.69 -0.31
CA TYR A 110 -21.42 18.47 -0.46
C TYR A 110 -21.22 19.79 -1.21
N VAL A 111 -20.07 20.46 -1.04
CA VAL A 111 -19.80 21.74 -1.73
C VAL A 111 -19.61 21.54 -3.24
N ASP A 112 -18.88 20.50 -3.64
CA ASP A 112 -18.59 20.26 -5.06
C ASP A 112 -19.78 19.64 -5.81
N THR A 113 -20.57 18.77 -5.16
CA THR A 113 -21.79 18.21 -5.79
C THR A 113 -22.95 19.21 -5.89
N SER A 114 -22.98 20.23 -5.03
CA SER A 114 -24.03 21.27 -5.06
C SER A 114 -23.74 22.40 -6.07
N SER A 115 -22.49 22.53 -6.54
CA SER A 115 -22.10 23.53 -7.53
C SER A 115 -22.37 23.13 -8.99
N THR A 116 -22.89 21.91 -9.22
CA THR A 116 -23.17 21.36 -10.56
C THR A 116 -24.68 21.19 -10.84
N ALA A 117 -25.55 21.73 -9.98
CA ALA A 117 -27.00 21.81 -10.17
C ALA A 117 -27.46 23.17 -10.72
#